data_AF-A0A969X5H2-F1
#
_entry.id   AF-A0A969X5H2-F1
#
_cell.length_a   1.000
_cell.length_b   1.000
_cell.length_c   1.000
_cell.angle_alpha   90.00
_cell.angle_beta   90.00
_cell.angle_gamma   90.00
#
_symmetry.space_group_name_H-M   'P 1'
#
loop_
_entity.id
_entity.type
_entity.pdbx_description
1 polymer ?
#
loop_
_entity_poly.entity_id
_entity_poly.type
_entity_poly.pdbx_seq_one_letter_code
_entity_poly.pdbx_strand_id
1 'polypeptide(L)'
;MYWLKFALSALFIVLAGIRLTRSVETIARWTRLGTAWAGAFILPLATTLPELVNSWRSIYIDAPDLAAGNLLGSCLFNLSIIAFIDFVQGRGALMPKLHTGHILNAVVVIMLASVVILGIALPEGPVIAGLGWPSLLLLIIYFYGSLLLLRYEKKVSFTSPDIKTDAQGSSGRAEFTRALVEFSIAALVIFVAGMNLTDSADLLAVQTGLGQTFVGSLFIAINRHYHLPTGSGDDLHSSTSGGAGYGHSKYFWCEFY
;
A
#
# COMPACT_ATOMS: atom_id res chain seq x y z
N MET A 1 23.73 -5.56 -13.81
CA MET A 1 23.89 -6.18 -12.46
C MET A 1 22.73 -5.86 -11.51
N TYR A 2 22.15 -4.65 -11.55
CA TYR A 2 21.01 -4.25 -10.70
C TYR A 2 19.74 -5.08 -10.89
N TRP A 3 19.37 -5.42 -12.14
CA TRP A 3 18.26 -6.34 -12.44
C TRP A 3 18.39 -7.69 -11.74
N LEU A 4 19.60 -8.25 -11.67
CA LEU A 4 19.84 -9.52 -10.99
C LEU A 4 19.68 -9.39 -9.47
N LYS A 5 20.22 -8.31 -8.86
CA LYS A 5 20.04 -8.03 -7.43
C LYS A 5 18.56 -7.82 -7.09
N PHE A 6 17.82 -7.11 -7.93
CA PHE A 6 16.38 -6.91 -7.80
C PHE A 6 15.62 -8.23 -7.85
N ALA A 7 15.83 -9.03 -8.91
CA ALA A 7 15.14 -10.32 -9.08
C ALA A 7 15.48 -11.31 -7.95
N LEU A 8 16.74 -11.37 -7.53
CA LEU A 8 17.18 -12.24 -6.43
C LEU A 8 16.56 -11.82 -5.10
N SER A 9 16.51 -10.52 -4.80
CA SER A 9 15.89 -9.99 -3.58
C SER A 9 14.39 -10.26 -3.55
N ALA A 10 13.71 -10.05 -4.67
CA ALA A 10 12.28 -10.37 -4.82
C ALA A 10 12.01 -11.86 -4.58
N LEU A 11 12.85 -12.75 -5.14
CA LEU A 11 12.75 -14.19 -4.92
C LEU A 11 12.92 -14.56 -3.44
N PHE A 12 13.91 -13.99 -2.76
CA PHE A 12 14.13 -14.25 -1.34
C PHE A 12 12.96 -13.77 -0.47
N ILE A 13 12.36 -12.62 -0.78
CA ILE A 13 11.17 -12.12 -0.07
C ILE A 13 10.01 -13.10 -0.23
N VAL A 14 9.74 -13.59 -1.44
CA VAL A 14 8.65 -14.56 -1.69
C VAL A 14 8.89 -15.85 -0.90
N LEU A 15 10.10 -16.42 -0.97
CA LEU A 15 10.44 -17.66 -0.26
C LEU A 15 10.38 -17.49 1.26
N ALA A 16 10.87 -16.35 1.77
CA ALA A 16 10.83 -16.04 3.19
C ALA A 16 9.40 -15.80 3.67
N GLY A 17 8.56 -15.12 2.88
CA GLY A 17 7.14 -14.89 3.20
C GLY A 17 6.37 -16.20 3.38
N ILE A 18 6.58 -17.18 2.49
CA ILE A 18 5.96 -18.52 2.62
C ILE A 18 6.38 -19.19 3.94
N ARG A 19 7.66 -19.08 4.32
CA ARG A 19 8.17 -19.64 5.58
C ARG A 19 7.65 -18.87 6.81
N LEU A 20 7.53 -17.56 6.72
CA LEU A 20 7.03 -16.71 7.78
C LEU A 20 5.60 -17.10 8.15
N THR A 21 4.70 -17.21 7.16
CA THR A 21 3.29 -17.58 7.40
C THR A 21 3.17 -18.96 8.06
N ARG A 22 3.92 -19.97 7.58
CA ARG A 22 3.93 -21.32 8.18
C ARG A 22 4.46 -21.33 9.61
N SER A 23 5.45 -20.49 9.90
CA SER A 23 6.01 -20.36 11.24
C SER A 23 4.99 -19.74 12.20
N VAL A 24 4.25 -18.72 11.76
CA VAL A 24 3.16 -18.10 12.53
C VAL A 24 2.06 -19.11 12.87
N GLU A 25 1.63 -19.93 11.91
CA GLU A 25 0.65 -21.00 12.16
C GLU A 25 1.13 -22.00 13.22
N THR A 26 2.42 -22.36 13.18
CA THR A 26 3.01 -23.28 14.17
C THR A 26 3.10 -22.64 15.55
N ILE A 27 3.53 -21.38 15.63
CA ILE A 27 3.54 -20.61 16.88
C ILE A 27 2.12 -20.49 17.46
N ALA A 28 1.11 -20.28 16.61
CA ALA A 28 -0.29 -20.17 17.02
C ALA A 28 -0.82 -21.45 17.68
N ARG A 29 -0.43 -22.62 17.14
CA ARG A 29 -0.82 -23.93 17.69
C ARG A 29 -0.27 -24.14 19.10
N TRP A 30 0.98 -23.76 19.35
CA TRP A 30 1.62 -23.91 20.66
C TRP A 30 1.18 -22.87 21.69
N THR A 31 0.92 -21.63 21.27
CA THR A 31 0.53 -20.54 22.16
C THR A 31 -0.94 -20.61 22.63
N ARG A 32 -1.73 -21.55 22.09
CA ARG A 32 -3.19 -21.66 22.31
C ARG A 32 -3.97 -20.38 21.96
N LEU A 33 -3.34 -19.42 21.27
CA LEU A 33 -3.96 -18.15 20.88
C LEU A 33 -4.87 -18.30 19.65
N GLY A 34 -4.91 -19.47 19.01
CA GLY A 34 -5.66 -19.71 17.78
C GLY A 34 -4.95 -19.11 16.56
N THR A 35 -5.00 -19.80 15.42
CA THR A 35 -4.33 -19.37 14.18
C THR A 35 -4.84 -18.03 13.67
N ALA A 36 -6.14 -17.73 13.87
CA ALA A 36 -6.73 -16.45 13.51
C ALA A 36 -6.08 -15.28 14.25
N TRP A 37 -5.83 -15.42 15.56
CA TRP A 37 -5.25 -14.34 16.38
C TRP A 37 -3.77 -14.12 16.06
N ALA A 38 -3.02 -15.20 15.90
CA ALA A 38 -1.62 -15.12 15.48
C ALA A 38 -1.48 -14.52 14.06
N GLY A 39 -2.36 -14.90 13.14
CA GLY A 39 -2.42 -14.32 11.80
C GLY A 39 -2.88 -12.86 11.77
N ALA A 40 -3.70 -12.42 12.73
CA ALA A 40 -4.17 -11.05 12.83
C ALA A 40 -3.17 -10.10 13.51
N PHE A 41 -2.35 -10.59 14.44
CA PHE A 41 -1.42 -9.74 15.21
C PHE A 41 0.04 -10.02 14.90
N ILE A 42 0.49 -11.28 14.99
CA ILE A 42 1.92 -11.61 14.87
C ILE A 42 2.40 -11.42 13.43
N LEU A 43 1.61 -11.89 12.45
CA LEU A 43 1.99 -11.79 11.04
C LEU A 43 2.07 -10.32 10.57
N PRO A 44 1.07 -9.45 10.80
CA PRO A 44 1.14 -8.06 10.35
C PRO A 44 2.21 -7.26 11.08
N LEU A 45 2.44 -7.52 12.37
CA LEU A 45 3.55 -6.91 13.11
C LEU A 45 4.90 -7.26 12.48
N ALA A 46 5.11 -8.51 12.08
CA ALA A 46 6.36 -8.95 11.47
C ALA A 46 6.62 -8.27 10.11
N THR A 47 5.58 -8.09 9.30
CA THR A 47 5.70 -7.54 7.94
C THR A 47 5.73 -6.01 7.90
N THR A 48 5.16 -5.33 8.90
CA THR A 48 5.14 -3.86 8.99
C THR A 48 6.34 -3.28 9.75
N LEU A 49 7.06 -4.10 10.51
CA LEU A 49 8.25 -3.67 11.25
C LEU A 49 9.35 -3.06 10.35
N PRO A 50 9.67 -3.63 9.18
CA PRO A 50 10.61 -2.99 8.23
C PRO A 50 10.15 -1.59 7.80
N GLU A 51 8.85 -1.41 7.53
CA GLU A 51 8.29 -0.13 7.10
C GLU A 51 8.34 0.91 8.21
N LEU A 52 8.08 0.50 9.45
CA LEU A 52 8.20 1.36 10.63
C LEU A 52 9.64 1.85 10.81
N VAL A 53 10.62 0.95 10.69
CA VAL A 53 12.05 1.30 10.79
C VAL A 53 12.46 2.26 9.67
N ASN A 54 12.01 2.03 8.44
CA ASN A 54 12.30 2.93 7.32
C ASN A 54 11.66 4.32 7.51
N SER A 55 10.42 4.35 8.00
CA SER A 55 9.69 5.59 8.28
C SER A 55 10.31 6.37 9.45
N TRP A 56 10.85 5.67 10.45
CA TRP A 56 11.61 6.29 11.53
C TRP A 56 12.92 6.91 11.01
N ARG A 57 13.62 6.19 10.13
CA ARG A 57 14.88 6.66 9.55
C ARG A 57 14.68 7.90 8.68
N SER A 58 13.59 7.99 7.92
CA SER A 58 13.29 9.17 7.09
C SER A 58 13.03 10.43 7.92
N ILE A 59 12.39 10.30 9.09
CA ILE A 59 12.23 11.40 10.04
C ILE A 59 13.60 11.86 10.59
N TYR A 60 14.49 10.91 10.90
CA TYR A 60 15.83 11.23 11.42
C TYR A 60 16.71 12.01 10.43
N ILE A 61 16.51 11.80 9.12
CA ILE A 61 17.23 12.52 8.05
C ILE A 61 16.47 13.77 7.58
N ASP A 62 15.46 14.23 8.33
CA ASP A 62 14.63 15.40 8.02
C ASP A 62 13.94 15.33 6.64
N ALA A 63 13.55 14.12 6.24
CA ALA A 63 12.85 13.84 5.00
C ALA A 63 11.44 13.26 5.26
N PRO A 64 10.51 14.04 5.86
CA PRO A 64 9.17 13.57 6.19
C PRO A 64 8.36 13.13 4.96
N ASP A 65 8.59 13.76 3.80
CA ASP A 65 7.94 13.38 2.53
C ASP A 65 8.31 11.95 2.10
N LEU A 66 9.53 11.51 2.41
CA LEU A 66 9.96 10.12 2.16
C LEU A 66 9.23 9.14 3.08
N ALA A 67 8.96 9.53 4.32
CA ALA A 67 8.15 8.73 5.25
C ALA A 67 6.71 8.55 4.72
N ALA A 68 6.09 9.65 4.31
CA ALA A 68 4.74 9.64 3.75
C ALA A 68 4.66 8.84 2.45
N GLY A 69 5.63 9.02 1.56
CA GLY A 69 5.75 8.26 0.31
C GLY A 69 5.89 6.75 0.53
N ASN A 70 6.70 6.34 1.50
CA ASN A 70 6.85 4.92 1.86
C ASN A 70 5.54 4.30 2.37
N LEU A 71 4.84 4.99 3.27
CA LEU A 71 3.56 4.51 3.84
C LEU A 71 2.44 4.43 2.80
N LEU A 72 2.28 5.47 1.98
CA LEU A 72 1.26 5.50 0.93
C LEU A 72 1.59 4.53 -0.20
N GLY A 73 2.87 4.45 -0.59
CA GLY A 73 3.36 3.53 -1.62
C GLY A 73 3.15 2.07 -1.24
N SER A 74 3.43 1.67 0.00
CA SER A 74 3.17 0.30 0.47
C SER A 74 1.68 -0.05 0.41
N CYS A 75 0.80 0.88 0.84
CA CYS A 75 -0.64 0.69 0.73
C CYS A 75 -1.09 0.47 -0.72
N LEU A 76 -0.63 1.31 -1.65
CA LEU A 76 -0.96 1.19 -3.07
C LEU A 76 -0.42 -0.10 -3.69
N PHE A 77 0.81 -0.50 -3.33
CA PHE A 77 1.42 -1.73 -3.80
C PHE A 77 0.66 -2.97 -3.30
N ASN A 78 0.27 -3.00 -2.02
CA ASN A 78 -0.53 -4.09 -1.45
C ASN A 78 -1.88 -4.23 -2.16
N LEU A 79 -2.56 -3.11 -2.46
CA LEU A 79 -3.80 -3.12 -3.23
C LEU A 79 -3.58 -3.59 -4.67
N SER A 80 -2.47 -3.20 -5.29
CA SER A 80 -2.09 -3.61 -6.65
C SER A 80 -1.84 -5.12 -6.74
N ILE A 81 -1.23 -5.72 -5.72
CA ILE A 81 -1.05 -7.18 -5.63
C ILE A 81 -2.40 -7.88 -5.62
N ILE A 82 -3.36 -7.41 -4.80
CA ILE A 82 -4.70 -8.01 -4.73
C ILE A 82 -5.39 -7.90 -6.09
N ALA A 83 -5.34 -6.73 -6.74
CA ALA A 83 -5.90 -6.54 -8.08
C ALA A 83 -5.26 -7.46 -9.13
N PHE A 84 -3.94 -7.64 -9.06
CA PHE A 84 -3.22 -8.55 -9.95
C PHE A 84 -3.61 -10.02 -9.71
N ILE A 85 -3.76 -10.44 -8.45
CA ILE A 85 -4.22 -11.79 -8.10
C ILE A 85 -5.65 -12.02 -8.62
N ASP A 86 -6.56 -11.06 -8.43
CA ASP A 86 -7.94 -11.14 -8.93
C ASP A 86 -7.96 -11.28 -10.46
N PHE A 87 -7.12 -10.50 -11.16
CA PHE A 87 -6.95 -10.57 -12.61
C PHE A 87 -6.41 -11.94 -13.09
N VAL A 88 -5.34 -12.45 -12.48
CA VAL A 88 -4.70 -13.72 -12.89
C VAL A 88 -5.57 -14.93 -12.54
N GLN A 89 -6.31 -14.88 -11.43
CA GLN A 89 -7.12 -16.01 -10.99
C GLN A 89 -8.27 -16.31 -11.97
N GLY A 90 -8.82 -15.31 -12.67
CA GLY A 90 -9.79 -15.49 -13.74
C GLY A 90 -11.13 -16.14 -13.33
N ARG A 91 -11.39 -16.29 -12.01
CA ARG A 91 -12.56 -17.00 -11.45
C ARG A 91 -13.73 -16.07 -11.06
N GLY A 92 -13.76 -14.87 -11.64
CA GLY A 92 -14.68 -13.78 -11.30
C GLY A 92 -14.18 -12.95 -10.12
N ALA A 93 -14.67 -11.71 -9.98
CA ALA A 93 -14.23 -10.80 -8.93
C ALA A 93 -14.31 -11.48 -7.56
N LEU A 94 -13.24 -11.40 -6.77
CA LEU A 94 -13.21 -11.87 -5.38
C LEU A 94 -14.18 -11.05 -4.49
N MET A 95 -14.49 -9.83 -4.90
CA MET A 95 -15.26 -8.84 -4.14
C MET A 95 -16.69 -9.25 -3.74
N PRO A 96 -17.52 -9.91 -4.58
CA PRO A 96 -18.88 -10.29 -4.21
C PRO A 96 -18.96 -11.47 -3.23
N LYS A 97 -17.84 -12.14 -2.94
CA LYS A 97 -17.76 -13.28 -1.99
C LYS A 97 -17.29 -12.87 -0.60
N LEU A 98 -16.98 -11.60 -0.38
CA LEU A 98 -16.57 -11.08 0.92
C LEU A 98 -17.77 -11.06 1.88
N HIS A 99 -17.65 -11.82 2.97
CA HIS A 99 -18.60 -11.83 4.07
C HIS A 99 -18.84 -10.40 4.59
N THR A 100 -20.07 -10.08 5.01
CA THR A 100 -20.50 -8.78 5.57
C THR A 100 -19.58 -8.25 6.68
N GLY A 101 -18.80 -9.12 7.33
CA GLY A 101 -17.84 -8.76 8.36
C GLY A 101 -16.64 -7.92 7.91
N HIS A 102 -16.29 -7.92 6.62
CA HIS A 102 -15.19 -7.08 6.12
C HIS A 102 -15.59 -5.64 5.81
N ILE A 103 -16.90 -5.33 5.81
CA ILE A 103 -17.41 -3.97 5.54
C ILE A 103 -16.93 -3.00 6.61
N LEU A 104 -16.95 -3.41 7.88
CA LEU A 104 -16.49 -2.56 8.99
C LEU A 104 -15.00 -2.21 8.84
N ASN A 105 -14.18 -3.18 8.43
CA ASN A 105 -12.76 -2.94 8.16
C ASN A 105 -12.57 -1.95 7.00
N ALA A 106 -13.31 -2.13 5.91
CA ALA A 106 -13.25 -1.23 4.75
C ALA A 106 -13.64 0.21 5.13
N VAL A 107 -14.69 0.38 5.94
CA VAL A 107 -15.14 1.70 6.42
C VAL A 107 -14.06 2.36 7.27
N VAL A 108 -13.43 1.64 8.20
CA VAL A 108 -12.34 2.18 9.03
C VAL A 108 -11.14 2.61 8.16
N VAL A 109 -10.74 1.80 7.18
CA VAL A 109 -9.66 2.14 6.25
C VAL A 109 -10.00 3.39 5.43
N ILE A 110 -11.23 3.51 4.92
CA ILE A 110 -11.68 4.71 4.19
C ILE A 110 -11.66 5.96 5.07
N MET A 111 -12.09 5.85 6.34
CA MET A 111 -12.02 6.96 7.29
C MET A 111 -10.57 7.40 7.54
N LEU A 112 -9.65 6.45 7.77
CA LEU A 112 -8.24 6.74 7.96
C LEU A 112 -7.63 7.42 6.72
N ALA A 113 -7.88 6.88 5.53
CA ALA A 113 -7.42 7.47 4.27
C ALA A 113 -7.95 8.90 4.06
N SER A 114 -9.22 9.14 4.41
CA SER A 114 -9.83 10.48 4.32
C SER A 114 -9.13 11.49 5.23
N VAL A 115 -8.74 11.08 6.44
CA VAL A 115 -7.98 11.95 7.37
C VAL A 115 -6.58 12.25 6.84
N VAL A 116 -5.91 11.28 6.21
CA VAL A 116 -4.61 11.52 5.56
C VAL A 116 -4.76 12.57 4.46
N ILE A 117 -5.77 12.43 3.58
CA ILE A 117 -6.03 13.40 2.50
C ILE A 117 -6.33 14.78 3.09
N LEU A 118 -7.17 14.85 4.12
CA LEU A 118 -7.51 16.10 4.80
C LEU A 118 -6.27 16.77 5.43
N GLY A 119 -5.37 15.97 6.03
CA GLY A 119 -4.12 16.45 6.62
C GLY A 119 -3.13 17.00 5.60
N ILE A 120 -3.16 16.50 4.36
CA ILE A 120 -2.35 17.03 3.25
C ILE A 120 -3.01 18.28 2.63
N ALA A 121 -4.33 18.32 2.53
CA ALA A 121 -5.06 19.38 1.86
C ALA A 121 -5.26 20.65 2.70
N LEU A 122 -5.27 20.53 4.03
CA LEU A 122 -5.48 21.66 4.93
C LEU A 122 -4.14 22.28 5.40
N PRO A 123 -4.11 23.61 5.63
CA PRO A 123 -2.94 24.28 6.21
C PRO A 123 -2.57 23.70 7.59
N GLU A 124 -1.32 23.94 8.00
CA GLU A 124 -0.83 23.54 9.33
C GLU A 124 -1.79 24.01 10.42
N GLY A 125 -2.33 23.04 11.17
CA GLY A 125 -3.24 23.29 12.27
C GLY A 125 -2.53 23.21 13.63
N PRO A 126 -3.29 23.23 14.74
CA PRO A 126 -2.71 23.19 16.07
C PRO A 126 -1.89 21.91 16.28
N VAL A 127 -0.68 22.09 16.80
CA VAL A 127 0.18 20.99 17.25
C VAL A 127 -0.06 20.79 18.74
N ILE A 128 -0.50 19.59 19.12
CA ILE A 128 -0.78 19.23 20.51
C ILE A 128 0.21 18.14 20.90
N ALA A 129 1.03 18.41 21.94
CA ALA A 129 2.07 17.49 22.42
C ALA A 129 3.07 17.03 21.34
N GLY A 130 3.37 17.89 20.35
CA GLY A 130 4.27 17.56 19.23
C GLY A 130 3.62 16.76 18.10
N LEU A 131 2.32 16.42 18.21
CA LEU A 131 1.55 15.79 17.14
C LEU A 131 0.65 16.82 16.45
N GLY A 132 0.68 16.83 15.11
CA GLY A 132 -0.32 17.53 14.33
C GLY A 132 -1.71 16.93 14.55
N TRP A 133 -2.75 17.77 14.50
CA TRP A 133 -4.14 17.32 14.62
C TRP A 133 -4.53 16.13 13.70
N PRO A 134 -4.00 15.93 12.47
CA PRO A 134 -4.34 14.76 11.66
C PRO A 134 -3.80 13.47 12.28
N SER A 135 -2.60 13.50 12.86
CA SER A 135 -1.98 12.35 13.51
C SER A 135 -2.77 11.92 14.75
N LEU A 136 -3.28 12.89 15.51
CA LEU A 136 -4.14 12.61 16.67
C LEU A 136 -5.46 11.96 16.24
N LEU A 137 -6.10 12.47 15.19
CA LEU A 137 -7.32 11.88 14.64
C LEU A 137 -7.10 10.47 14.09
N LEU A 138 -5.99 10.24 13.38
CA LEU A 138 -5.60 8.91 12.91
C LEU A 138 -5.49 7.93 14.06
N LEU A 139 -4.81 8.32 15.15
CA LEU A 139 -4.65 7.48 16.33
C LEU A 139 -5.99 7.16 17.00
N ILE A 140 -6.86 8.16 17.16
CA ILE A 140 -8.20 7.98 17.75
C ILE A 140 -9.05 7.05 16.89
N ILE A 141 -9.12 7.28 15.57
CA ILE A 141 -9.93 6.47 14.65
C ILE A 141 -9.38 5.04 14.55
N TYR A 142 -8.05 4.88 14.49
CA TYR A 142 -7.42 3.56 14.46
C TYR A 142 -7.73 2.78 15.74
N PHE A 143 -7.54 3.39 16.92
CA PHE A 143 -7.78 2.71 18.19
C PHE A 143 -9.26 2.40 18.39
N TYR A 144 -10.15 3.38 18.15
CA TYR A 144 -11.59 3.17 18.27
C TYR A 144 -12.12 2.17 17.24
N GLY A 145 -11.68 2.26 15.98
CA GLY A 145 -12.01 1.33 14.90
C GLY A 145 -11.56 -0.09 15.23
N SER A 146 -10.32 -0.27 15.69
CA SER A 146 -9.82 -1.60 16.10
C SER A 146 -10.63 -2.19 17.27
N LEU A 147 -11.02 -1.38 18.25
CA LEU A 147 -11.89 -1.82 19.35
C LEU A 147 -13.28 -2.23 18.87
N LEU A 148 -13.86 -1.49 17.92
CA LEU A 148 -15.15 -1.83 17.30
C LEU A 148 -15.05 -3.13 16.51
N LEU A 149 -13.99 -3.32 15.72
CA LEU A 149 -13.74 -4.58 15.00
C LEU A 149 -13.65 -5.75 15.97
N LEU A 150 -12.85 -5.64 17.04
CA LEU A 150 -12.72 -6.69 18.04
C LEU A 150 -14.05 -7.05 18.70
N ARG A 151 -14.93 -6.07 18.94
CA ARG A 151 -16.27 -6.31 19.48
C ARG A 151 -17.20 -6.99 18.46
N TYR A 152 -17.06 -6.66 17.18
CA TYR A 152 -17.85 -7.25 16.10
C TYR A 152 -17.44 -8.70 15.80
N GLU A 153 -16.13 -8.98 15.71
CA GLU A 153 -15.61 -10.33 15.46
C GLU A 153 -15.94 -11.30 16.59
N LYS A 154 -15.88 -10.87 17.86
CA LYS A 154 -16.32 -11.66 19.02
C LYS A 154 -17.78 -12.12 18.92
N LYS A 155 -18.63 -11.40 18.17
CA LYS A 155 -20.04 -11.76 17.93
C LYS A 155 -20.26 -12.65 16.71
N VAL A 156 -19.38 -12.60 15.72
CA VAL A 156 -19.65 -13.21 14.39
C VAL A 156 -19.06 -14.60 14.22
N SER A 157 -17.85 -14.89 14.72
CA SER A 157 -17.33 -16.27 14.79
C SER A 157 -15.94 -16.30 15.38
N PHE A 158 -15.83 -16.93 16.55
CA PHE A 158 -14.66 -17.69 16.93
C PHE A 158 -14.91 -19.18 16.60
N THR A 159 -15.51 -19.47 15.44
CA THR A 159 -15.53 -20.84 14.90
C THR A 159 -14.17 -21.06 14.27
N SER A 160 -13.21 -21.44 15.12
CA SER A 160 -11.94 -21.97 14.66
C SER A 160 -12.23 -23.14 13.70
N PRO A 161 -11.54 -23.25 12.55
CA PRO A 161 -11.36 -24.58 11.97
C PRO A 161 -10.68 -25.39 13.08
N ASP A 162 -11.38 -26.41 13.57
CA ASP A 162 -10.86 -27.37 14.54
C ASP A 162 -9.51 -27.87 14.03
N ILE A 163 -8.43 -27.31 14.57
CA ILE A 163 -7.13 -27.93 14.45
C ILE A 163 -7.22 -29.11 15.40
N LYS A 164 -7.34 -30.31 14.80
CA LYS A 164 -7.13 -31.57 15.49
C LYS A 164 -5.86 -31.40 16.32
N THR A 165 -6.06 -31.34 17.62
CA THR A 165 -4.97 -31.36 18.60
C THR A 165 -4.46 -32.79 18.58
N ASP A 166 -3.59 -33.09 17.63
CA ASP A 166 -2.78 -34.29 17.71
C ASP A 166 -1.81 -34.05 18.87
N ALA A 167 -2.21 -34.60 20.02
CA ALA A 167 -1.46 -34.55 21.23
C ALA A 167 -0.14 -35.31 21.07
N GLN A 168 0.95 -34.61 21.44
CA GLN A 168 2.11 -35.12 22.15
C GLN A 168 3.00 -36.18 21.47
N GLY A 169 4.13 -35.70 20.95
CA GLY A 169 5.43 -36.34 21.12
C GLY A 169 6.36 -35.40 21.89
N SER A 170 7.37 -35.93 22.58
CA SER A 170 8.36 -35.26 23.45
C SER A 170 9.21 -34.13 22.82
N SER A 171 8.85 -33.66 21.62
CA SER A 171 9.56 -32.67 20.80
C SER A 171 8.92 -31.27 20.81
N GLY A 172 7.88 -31.02 21.61
CA GLY A 172 7.08 -29.79 21.52
C GLY A 172 7.85 -28.49 21.76
N ARG A 173 8.83 -28.49 22.68
CA ARG A 173 9.74 -27.34 22.84
C ARG A 173 10.65 -27.14 21.64
N ALA A 174 11.17 -28.22 21.06
CA ALA A 174 12.06 -28.15 19.90
C ALA A 174 11.32 -27.65 18.64
N GLU A 175 10.08 -28.08 18.43
CA GLU A 175 9.24 -27.59 17.33
C GLU A 175 8.87 -26.12 17.50
N PHE A 176 8.54 -25.69 18.73
CA PHE A 176 8.29 -24.30 19.03
C PHE A 176 9.53 -23.42 18.83
N THR A 177 10.68 -23.83 19.37
CA THR A 177 11.94 -23.10 19.18
C THR A 177 12.34 -23.06 17.72
N ARG A 178 12.16 -24.15 16.97
CA ARG A 178 12.39 -24.17 15.53
C ARG A 178 11.47 -23.21 14.78
N ALA A 179 10.18 -23.18 15.10
CA ALA A 179 9.23 -22.25 14.49
C ALA A 179 9.59 -20.79 14.81
N LEU A 180 10.05 -20.50 16.03
CA LEU A 180 10.51 -19.17 16.42
C LEU A 180 11.78 -18.77 15.64
N VAL A 181 12.74 -19.69 15.50
CA VAL A 181 13.96 -19.45 14.72
C VAL A 181 13.64 -19.27 13.24
N GLU A 182 12.79 -20.12 12.66
CA GLU A 182 12.36 -19.98 11.27
C GLU A 182 11.63 -18.65 11.03
N PHE A 183 10.78 -18.22 11.97
CA PHE A 183 10.12 -16.92 11.94
C PHE A 183 11.14 -15.77 11.99
N SER A 184 12.09 -15.79 12.94
CA SER A 184 13.11 -14.75 13.08
C SER A 184 14.02 -14.67 11.86
N ILE A 185 14.43 -15.81 11.31
CA ILE A 185 15.26 -15.86 10.09
C ILE A 185 14.46 -15.34 8.90
N ALA A 186 13.20 -15.76 8.72
CA ALA A 186 12.37 -15.28 7.62
C ALA A 186 12.13 -13.77 7.70
N ALA A 187 11.82 -13.25 8.89
CA ALA A 187 11.65 -11.81 9.11
C ALA A 187 12.94 -11.03 8.80
N LEU A 188 14.11 -11.54 9.23
CA LEU A 188 15.41 -10.93 8.92
C LEU A 188 15.71 -10.96 7.42
N VAL A 189 15.41 -12.07 6.73
CA VAL A 189 15.58 -12.17 5.28
C VAL A 189 14.67 -11.19 4.56
N ILE A 190 13.39 -11.07 4.95
CA ILE A 190 12.47 -10.08 4.37
C ILE A 190 12.99 -8.66 4.59
N PHE A 191 13.50 -8.36 5.80
CA PHE A 191 14.07 -7.06 6.11
C PHE A 191 15.28 -6.73 5.21
N VAL A 192 16.29 -7.61 5.18
CA VAL A 192 17.53 -7.39 4.42
C VAL A 192 17.27 -7.42 2.90
N ALA A 193 16.47 -8.36 2.41
CA ALA A 193 16.13 -8.45 1.00
C ALA A 193 15.26 -7.27 0.58
N GLY A 194 14.33 -6.82 1.43
CA GLY A 194 13.51 -5.62 1.21
C GLY A 194 14.36 -4.37 1.02
N MET A 195 15.32 -4.13 1.91
CA MET A 195 16.26 -3.00 1.77
C MET A 195 17.03 -3.06 0.44
N ASN A 196 17.61 -4.20 0.09
CA ASN A 196 18.35 -4.37 -1.16
C ASN A 196 17.46 -4.27 -2.40
N LEU A 197 16.19 -4.69 -2.30
CA LEU A 197 15.20 -4.58 -3.36
C LEU A 197 14.90 -3.10 -3.65
N THR A 198 14.65 -2.30 -2.62
CA THR A 198 14.39 -0.86 -2.74
C THR A 198 15.59 -0.13 -3.36
N ASP A 199 16.80 -0.35 -2.84
CA ASP A 199 18.02 0.28 -3.39
C ASP A 199 18.22 -0.08 -4.87
N SER A 200 17.95 -1.34 -5.24
CA SER A 200 18.06 -1.79 -6.63
C SER A 200 16.93 -1.20 -7.50
N ALA A 201 15.73 -1.03 -6.96
CA ALA A 201 14.59 -0.44 -7.64
C ALA A 201 14.84 1.03 -7.98
N ASP A 202 15.39 1.81 -7.04
CA ASP A 202 15.71 3.22 -7.25
C ASP A 202 16.78 3.38 -8.35
N LEU A 203 17.84 2.57 -8.31
CA LEU A 203 18.88 2.59 -9.35
C LEU A 203 18.33 2.19 -10.72
N LEU A 204 17.40 1.23 -10.77
CA LEU A 204 16.71 0.86 -11.99
C LEU A 204 15.80 1.98 -12.49
N ALA A 205 15.07 2.66 -11.62
CA ALA A 205 14.19 3.77 -11.98
C ALA A 205 14.98 4.95 -12.58
N VAL A 206 16.16 5.27 -12.03
CA VAL A 206 17.07 6.30 -12.55
C VAL A 206 17.62 5.91 -13.93
N GLN A 207 18.06 4.66 -14.11
CA GLN A 207 18.63 4.22 -15.39
C GLN A 207 17.59 4.06 -16.50
N THR A 208 16.40 3.58 -16.16
CA THR A 208 15.31 3.36 -17.12
C THR A 208 14.53 4.64 -17.42
N GLY A 209 14.69 5.68 -16.61
CA GLY A 209 13.93 6.92 -16.70
C GLY A 209 12.45 6.75 -16.36
N LEU A 210 12.03 5.57 -15.88
CA LEU A 210 10.62 5.22 -15.62
C LEU A 210 9.98 6.18 -14.63
N GLY A 211 10.70 6.72 -13.64
CA GLY A 211 10.13 7.65 -12.66
C GLY A 211 9.65 8.97 -13.27
N GLN A 212 10.41 9.56 -14.20
CA GLN A 212 10.02 10.82 -14.87
C GLN A 212 9.07 10.59 -16.05
N THR A 213 9.24 9.50 -16.80
CA THR A 213 8.39 9.20 -17.97
C THR A 213 7.05 8.57 -17.60
N PHE A 214 6.94 7.76 -16.55
CA PHE A 214 5.65 7.20 -16.11
C PHE A 214 4.71 8.30 -15.62
N VAL A 215 5.20 9.19 -14.76
CA VAL A 215 4.45 10.35 -14.28
C VAL A 215 4.18 11.33 -15.43
N GLY A 216 5.18 11.66 -16.25
CA GLY A 216 5.02 12.57 -17.39
C GLY A 216 3.98 12.06 -18.41
N SER A 217 4.06 10.78 -18.80
CA SER A 217 3.14 10.17 -19.76
C SER A 217 1.71 10.05 -19.23
N LEU A 218 1.54 9.69 -17.95
CA LEU A 218 0.23 9.59 -17.30
C LEU A 218 -0.46 10.96 -17.20
N PHE A 219 0.27 12.01 -16.81
CA PHE A 219 -0.28 13.38 -16.72
C PHE A 219 -0.54 14.00 -18.09
N ILE A 220 0.32 13.76 -19.08
CA ILE A 220 0.08 14.21 -20.46
C ILE A 220 -1.14 13.50 -21.06
N ALA A 221 -1.33 12.19 -20.79
CA ALA A 221 -2.48 11.42 -21.27
C ALA A 221 -3.80 11.89 -20.65
N ILE A 222 -3.81 12.20 -19.35
CA ILE A 222 -4.99 12.72 -18.65
C ILE A 222 -5.33 14.13 -19.13
N ASN A 223 -4.35 15.01 -19.30
CA ASN A 223 -4.58 16.39 -19.74
C ASN A 223 -5.12 16.47 -21.18
N ARG A 224 -4.72 15.53 -22.05
CA ARG A 224 -5.24 15.46 -23.43
C ARG A 224 -6.75 15.17 -23.51
N HIS A 225 -7.37 14.63 -22.46
CA HIS A 225 -8.79 14.30 -22.44
C HIS A 225 -9.75 15.42 -21.99
N TYR A 226 -9.25 16.58 -21.54
CA TYR A 226 -10.09 17.69 -21.04
C TYR A 226 -10.41 18.79 -22.08
N HIS A 227 -9.74 18.81 -23.22
CA HIS A 227 -10.09 19.74 -24.30
C HIS A 227 -11.05 19.10 -25.30
N LEU A 228 -12.32 18.97 -24.87
CA LEU A 228 -13.43 18.89 -25.83
C LEU A 228 -13.59 20.29 -26.46
N PRO A 229 -13.62 20.42 -27.80
CA PRO A 229 -13.94 21.69 -28.43
C PRO A 229 -15.43 22.00 -28.19
N THR A 230 -15.72 22.98 -27.36
CA THR A 230 -17.06 23.58 -27.28
C THR A 230 -17.31 24.33 -28.59
N GLY A 231 -18.00 23.69 -29.52
CA GLY A 231 -18.58 24.36 -30.68
C GLY A 231 -19.75 25.23 -30.22
N SER A 232 -19.55 26.55 -30.23
CA SER A 232 -20.64 27.52 -30.29
C SER A 232 -20.78 27.94 -31.75
N GLY A 233 -21.85 27.49 -32.40
CA GLY A 233 -22.31 28.08 -33.65
C GLY A 233 -22.75 29.52 -33.41
N ASP A 234 -22.36 30.40 -34.32
CA ASP A 234 -23.29 31.32 -35.00
C ASP A 234 -22.51 32.01 -36.13
N ASP A 235 -23.03 31.78 -37.34
CA ASP A 235 -22.55 32.32 -38.60
C ASP A 235 -23.02 33.77 -38.83
N LEU A 236 -22.22 34.49 -39.64
CA LEU A 236 -22.59 35.56 -40.58
C LEU A 236 -23.05 36.93 -40.04
N HIS A 237 -22.19 37.95 -40.22
CA HIS A 237 -22.49 39.07 -41.15
C HIS A 237 -21.26 39.97 -41.43
N SER A 238 -20.81 39.90 -42.69
CA SER A 238 -20.29 40.97 -43.58
C SER A 238 -19.50 42.20 -43.04
N SER A 239 -18.23 42.26 -43.48
CA SER A 239 -17.55 43.38 -44.18
C SER A 239 -17.49 44.79 -43.55
N THR A 240 -16.29 45.29 -43.24
CA THR A 240 -15.53 46.28 -44.05
C THR A 240 -14.36 46.93 -43.28
N SER A 241 -13.28 47.17 -44.02
CA SER A 241 -12.20 48.18 -43.86
C SER A 241 -11.38 48.30 -42.57
N GLY A 242 -10.07 48.06 -42.73
CA GLY A 242 -9.03 49.08 -42.46
C GLY A 242 -8.52 49.24 -41.03
N GLY A 243 -7.19 49.06 -40.88
CA GLY A 243 -6.44 49.71 -39.79
C GLY A 243 -5.73 48.76 -38.84
N ALA A 244 -4.40 48.84 -38.88
CA ALA A 244 -3.39 48.31 -37.97
C ALA A 244 -3.83 47.83 -36.57
N GLY A 245 -3.40 46.63 -36.20
CA GLY A 245 -3.52 46.09 -34.84
C GLY A 245 -2.55 44.95 -34.56
N TYR A 246 -1.90 45.06 -33.40
CA TYR A 246 -1.05 44.09 -32.71
C TYR A 246 -1.59 42.65 -32.63
N GLY A 247 -0.68 41.68 -32.48
CA GLY A 247 -0.93 40.53 -31.59
C GLY A 247 -0.97 39.14 -32.24
N HIS A 248 -0.01 38.31 -31.83
CA HIS A 248 -0.08 36.88 -31.55
C HIS A 248 -0.72 35.86 -32.52
N SER A 249 0.06 34.79 -32.71
CA SER A 249 -0.36 33.40 -32.87
C SER A 249 -0.77 32.93 -34.27
N LYS A 250 0.10 32.11 -34.86
CA LYS A 250 -0.34 31.00 -35.70
C LYS A 250 0.33 29.72 -35.20
N TYR A 251 -0.43 28.97 -34.41
CA TYR A 251 -0.23 27.54 -34.22
C TYR A 251 -0.36 26.86 -35.59
N PHE A 252 0.75 26.30 -36.07
CA PHE A 252 0.77 25.39 -37.19
C PHE A 252 0.59 23.98 -36.63
N TRP A 253 -0.62 23.46 -36.79
CA TRP A 253 -0.92 22.04 -36.67
C TRP A 253 -0.13 21.27 -37.73
N CYS A 254 0.48 20.16 -37.32
CA CYS A 254 0.65 18.99 -38.18
C CYS A 254 0.60 17.73 -37.31
N GLU A 255 -0.55 17.07 -37.38
CA GLU A 255 -0.70 15.63 -37.19
C GLU A 255 0.26 14.87 -38.10
N PHE A 256 0.77 13.71 -37.65
CA PHE A 256 0.44 12.41 -38.25
C PHE A 256 1.23 11.26 -37.58
N TYR A 257 0.48 10.20 -37.25
CA TYR A 257 0.85 8.83 -36.88
C TYR A 257 1.59 8.55 -35.56
#